data_AF-A0A4T0BPR9-F1
#
_entry.id   AF-A0A4T0BPR9-F1
#
_cell.length_a   1.000
_cell.length_b   1.000
_cell.length_c   1.000
_cell.angle_alpha   90.00
_cell.angle_beta   90.00
_cell.angle_gamma   90.00
#
_symmetry.space_group_name_H-M   'P 1'
#
loop_
_entity.id
_entity.type
_entity.pdbx_description
1 polymer ?
#
loop_
_entity_poly.entity_id
_entity_poly.type
_entity_poly.pdbx_seq_one_letter_code
_entity_poly.pdbx_strand_id
1 'polypeptide(L)'
;MPPPSLSKAIHFGQFAVTSQVFYKTPLSFCLVNLKPLLPGHILVCPLRRVQHIDQLSAPEVTDLFSTVQLASRTLKRVYNASACNIAIQDGEAAGQSVPHVHAHLIPRRDGDMDAQGGGDKIYEQLEGEEGDVGKHQKEEEGVRKGKFPKVEDDKRKPRSMEEMEKEARWLAEEMQKDAQNFTNEPSS
;
A
#
# COMPACT_ATOMS: atom_id res chain seq x y z
N MET A 1 -12.67 1.04 -35.19
CA MET A 1 -11.56 1.35 -34.27
C MET A 1 -11.29 0.12 -33.43
N PRO A 2 -10.04 -0.33 -33.24
CA PRO A 2 -9.77 -1.34 -32.22
C PRO A 2 -10.10 -0.74 -30.84
N PRO A 3 -10.56 -1.56 -29.88
CA PRO A 3 -10.85 -1.09 -28.53
C PRO A 3 -9.56 -0.54 -27.88
N PRO A 4 -9.67 0.46 -26.97
CA PRO A 4 -8.53 0.94 -26.23
C PRO A 4 -7.88 -0.26 -25.51
N SER A 5 -6.58 -0.44 -25.75
CA SER A 5 -5.73 -1.45 -25.11
C SER A 5 -6.10 -1.61 -23.64
N LEU A 6 -6.66 -2.78 -23.25
CA LEU A 6 -6.78 -3.14 -21.85
C LEU A 6 -5.38 -3.03 -21.22
N SER A 7 -5.19 -2.07 -20.32
CA SER A 7 -3.96 -1.96 -19.55
C SER A 7 -3.67 -3.33 -18.92
N LYS A 8 -2.45 -3.85 -19.10
CA LYS A 8 -2.03 -5.13 -18.49
C LYS A 8 -2.36 -5.12 -16.99
N ALA A 9 -2.95 -6.21 -16.50
CA ALA A 9 -3.31 -6.37 -15.10
C ALA A 9 -2.08 -6.18 -14.18
N ILE A 10 -2.25 -5.39 -13.13
CA ILE A 10 -1.21 -5.15 -12.13
C ILE A 10 -1.31 -6.21 -11.04
N HIS A 11 -0.16 -6.74 -10.64
CA HIS A 11 -0.07 -7.81 -9.65
C HIS A 11 0.77 -7.38 -8.45
N PHE A 12 0.29 -7.72 -7.26
CA PHE A 12 1.06 -7.70 -6.03
C PHE A 12 1.39 -9.16 -5.65
N GLY A 13 2.61 -9.60 -5.95
CA GLY A 13 2.95 -11.03 -5.92
C GLY A 13 2.10 -11.83 -6.91
N GLN A 14 1.26 -12.72 -6.38
CA GLN A 14 0.30 -13.51 -7.18
C GLN A 14 -1.08 -12.85 -7.30
N PHE A 15 -1.38 -11.84 -6.49
CA PHE A 15 -2.72 -11.25 -6.39
C PHE A 15 -2.93 -10.18 -7.46
N ALA A 16 -4.03 -10.27 -8.21
CA ALA A 16 -4.41 -9.23 -9.17
C ALA A 16 -5.05 -8.05 -8.43
N VAL A 17 -4.40 -6.88 -8.47
CA VAL A 17 -4.74 -5.71 -7.65
C VAL A 17 -5.06 -4.45 -8.46
N THR A 18 -5.44 -4.62 -9.74
CA THR A 18 -5.57 -3.51 -10.69
C THR A 18 -6.55 -2.41 -10.23
N SER A 19 -7.69 -2.77 -9.63
CA SER A 19 -8.70 -1.77 -9.21
C SER A 19 -8.35 -1.05 -7.90
N GLN A 20 -7.41 -1.60 -7.13
CA GLN A 20 -6.91 -1.01 -5.88
C GLN A 20 -5.73 -0.05 -6.14
N VAL A 21 -5.16 -0.05 -7.35
CA VAL A 21 -4.07 0.84 -7.72
C VAL A 21 -4.60 2.25 -7.99
N PHE A 22 -4.02 3.24 -7.32
CA PHE A 22 -4.41 4.65 -7.47
C PHE A 22 -3.32 5.53 -8.09
N TYR A 23 -2.08 5.04 -8.15
CA TYR A 23 -0.98 5.75 -8.78
C TYR A 23 0.00 4.77 -9.41
N LYS A 24 0.60 5.18 -10.54
CA LYS A 24 1.53 4.36 -11.30
C LYS A 24 2.56 5.22 -12.01
N THR A 25 3.81 4.83 -11.90
CA THR A 25 4.95 5.34 -12.67
C THR A 25 5.36 4.30 -13.72
N PRO A 26 6.41 4.55 -14.54
CA PRO A 26 6.95 3.52 -15.43
C PRO A 26 7.49 2.28 -14.70
N LEU A 27 7.89 2.38 -13.42
CA LEU A 27 8.56 1.30 -12.68
C LEU A 27 7.90 0.91 -11.35
N SER A 28 6.95 1.68 -10.82
CA SER A 28 6.30 1.46 -9.53
C SER A 28 4.80 1.74 -9.57
N PHE A 29 4.10 1.34 -8.52
CA PHE A 29 2.69 1.64 -8.31
C PHE A 29 2.34 1.74 -6.82
N CYS A 30 1.27 2.47 -6.52
CA CYS A 30 0.69 2.57 -5.19
C CYS A 30 -0.68 1.87 -5.15
N LEU A 31 -0.94 1.11 -4.11
CA LEU A 31 -2.24 0.47 -3.87
C LEU A 31 -2.76 0.69 -2.46
N VAL A 32 -4.08 0.75 -2.33
CA VAL A 32 -4.74 0.80 -1.02
C VAL A 32 -4.71 -0.56 -0.34
N ASN A 33 -4.51 -0.60 0.99
CA ASN A 33 -4.38 -1.85 1.74
C ASN A 33 -5.75 -2.49 2.04
N LEU A 34 -5.90 -3.81 1.96
CA LEU A 34 -7.17 -4.48 2.25
C LEU A 34 -7.59 -4.37 3.73
N LYS A 35 -6.62 -4.53 4.65
CA LYS A 35 -6.81 -4.36 6.10
C LYS A 35 -5.81 -3.33 6.63
N PRO A 36 -6.08 -2.02 6.48
CA PRO A 36 -5.17 -0.99 6.96
C PRO A 36 -4.98 -1.09 8.49
N LEU A 37 -3.77 -0.80 8.97
CA LEU A 37 -3.46 -0.73 10.41
C LEU A 37 -4.02 0.57 11.00
N LEU A 38 -3.83 1.67 10.27
CA LEU A 38 -4.44 2.98 10.53
C LEU A 38 -5.01 3.53 9.23
N PRO A 39 -5.97 4.47 9.28
CA PRO A 39 -6.48 5.17 8.10
C PRO A 39 -5.33 5.71 7.24
N GLY A 40 -5.38 5.45 5.93
CA GLY A 40 -4.32 5.85 5.00
C GLY A 40 -3.12 4.92 4.90
N HIS A 41 -3.14 3.75 5.56
CA HIS A 41 -2.15 2.70 5.32
C HIS A 41 -2.25 2.19 3.87
N ILE A 42 -1.26 2.53 3.06
CA ILE A 42 -1.09 2.07 1.66
C ILE A 42 0.20 1.27 1.50
N LEU A 43 0.34 0.66 0.31
CA LEU A 43 1.58 0.03 -0.11
C LEU A 43 2.13 0.72 -1.38
N VAL A 44 3.45 0.80 -1.50
CA VAL A 44 4.15 1.20 -2.73
C VAL A 44 5.07 0.07 -3.17
N CYS A 45 4.92 -0.39 -4.41
CA CYS A 45 5.59 -1.58 -4.93
C CYS A 45 6.23 -1.30 -6.30
N PRO A 46 7.34 -1.96 -6.67
CA PRO A 46 7.81 -1.97 -8.05
C PRO A 46 6.82 -2.73 -8.94
N LEU A 47 6.76 -2.41 -10.23
CA LEU A 47 5.96 -3.17 -11.21
C LEU A 47 6.57 -4.55 -11.48
N ARG A 48 7.90 -4.66 -11.41
CA ARG A 48 8.59 -5.94 -11.54
C ARG A 48 8.54 -6.69 -10.22
N ARG A 49 8.00 -7.91 -10.28
CA ARG A 49 7.85 -8.79 -9.12
C ARG A 49 9.18 -9.42 -8.72
N VAL A 50 9.89 -8.74 -7.84
CA VAL A 50 11.07 -9.25 -7.13
C VAL A 50 10.78 -9.37 -5.65
N GLN A 51 11.36 -10.38 -5.01
CA GLN A 51 11.14 -10.63 -3.59
C GLN A 51 11.95 -9.68 -2.71
N HIS A 52 13.20 -9.42 -3.12
CA HIS A 52 14.16 -8.70 -2.30
C HIS A 52 14.56 -7.35 -2.87
N ILE A 53 14.91 -6.41 -2.00
CA ILE A 53 15.29 -5.06 -2.42
C ILE A 53 16.61 -5.06 -3.21
N ASP A 54 17.52 -5.99 -2.90
CA ASP A 54 18.80 -6.18 -3.59
C ASP A 54 18.66 -6.71 -5.03
N GLN A 55 17.47 -7.18 -5.40
CA GLN A 55 17.12 -7.60 -6.75
C GLN A 55 16.63 -6.43 -7.62
N LEU A 56 16.41 -5.24 -7.05
CA LEU A 56 16.02 -4.03 -7.79
C LEU A 56 17.21 -3.44 -8.53
N SER A 57 16.94 -2.93 -9.73
CA SER A 57 17.89 -2.08 -10.46
C SER A 57 17.94 -0.68 -9.85
N ALA A 58 19.02 0.06 -10.06
CA ALA A 58 19.15 1.43 -9.56
C ALA A 58 18.00 2.37 -10.02
N PRO A 59 17.49 2.28 -11.28
CA PRO A 59 16.30 3.03 -11.67
C PRO A 59 15.04 2.65 -10.90
N GLU A 60 14.82 1.36 -10.59
CA GLU A 60 13.67 0.92 -9.81
C GLU A 60 13.76 1.38 -8.36
N VAL A 61 14.96 1.34 -7.74
CA VAL A 61 15.17 1.89 -6.39
C VAL A 61 14.83 3.38 -6.38
N THR A 62 15.33 4.13 -7.35
CA THR A 62 15.09 5.58 -7.46
C THR A 62 13.61 5.88 -7.64
N ASP A 63 12.94 5.20 -8.56
CA ASP A 63 11.52 5.39 -8.85
C ASP A 63 10.63 4.96 -7.66
N LEU A 64 10.96 3.85 -7.00
CA LEU A 64 10.26 3.37 -5.81
C LEU A 64 10.30 4.41 -4.70
N PHE A 65 11.49 4.89 -4.31
CA PHE A 65 11.61 5.85 -3.21
C PHE A 65 11.13 7.26 -3.57
N SER A 66 11.24 7.67 -4.84
CA SER A 66 10.59 8.92 -5.32
C SER A 66 9.06 8.82 -5.19
N THR A 67 8.50 7.65 -5.51
CA THR A 67 7.07 7.37 -5.35
C THR A 67 6.66 7.35 -3.88
N VAL A 68 7.46 6.73 -3.00
CA VAL A 68 7.26 6.73 -1.54
C VAL A 68 7.27 8.16 -1.00
N GLN A 69 8.21 9.00 -1.42
CA GLN A 69 8.30 10.40 -1.01
C GLN A 69 7.04 11.19 -1.40
N LEU A 70 6.62 11.09 -2.66
CA LEU A 70 5.41 11.75 -3.15
C LEU A 70 4.17 11.26 -2.41
N ALA A 71 4.02 9.94 -2.25
CA ALA A 71 2.89 9.35 -1.55
C ALA A 71 2.85 9.80 -0.07
N SER A 72 3.99 9.82 0.63
CA SER A 72 4.06 10.30 2.01
C SER A 72 3.62 11.76 2.16
N ARG A 73 4.01 12.63 1.23
CA ARG A 73 3.54 14.03 1.17
C ARG A 73 2.02 14.10 1.01
N THR A 74 1.47 13.37 0.03
CA THR A 74 0.02 13.33 -0.22
C THR A 74 -0.73 12.82 1.01
N LEU A 75 -0.31 11.70 1.59
CA LEU A 75 -0.96 11.08 2.74
C LEU A 75 -0.96 12.01 3.96
N LYS A 76 0.17 12.65 4.28
CA LYS A 76 0.24 13.61 5.38
C LYS A 76 -0.77 14.74 5.21
N ARG A 77 -0.89 15.27 3.99
CA ARG A 77 -1.85 16.35 3.67
C ARG A 77 -3.30 15.89 3.81
N VAL A 78 -3.67 14.77 3.20
CA VAL A 78 -5.08 14.36 3.11
C VAL A 78 -5.61 13.69 4.37
N TYR A 79 -4.73 13.10 5.19
CA TYR A 79 -5.08 12.50 6.48
C TYR A 79 -4.79 13.42 7.68
N ASN A 80 -4.39 14.67 7.43
CA ASN A 80 -4.02 15.64 8.46
C ASN A 80 -3.01 15.06 9.46
N ALA A 81 -1.96 14.45 8.93
CA ALA A 81 -0.90 13.77 9.66
C ALA A 81 0.40 14.59 9.63
N SER A 82 1.12 14.58 10.75
CA SER A 82 2.40 15.28 10.93
C SER A 82 3.59 14.38 10.57
N ALA A 83 3.42 13.06 10.70
CA ALA A 83 4.46 12.07 10.48
C ALA A 83 3.95 10.89 9.63
N CYS A 84 4.84 9.97 9.28
CA CYS A 84 4.52 8.75 8.53
C CYS A 84 5.49 7.64 8.94
N ASN A 85 4.99 6.48 9.32
CA ASN A 85 5.84 5.28 9.34
C ASN A 85 6.06 4.82 7.89
N ILE A 86 7.31 4.50 7.57
CA ILE A 86 7.71 3.91 6.29
C ILE A 86 8.52 2.66 6.62
N ALA A 87 8.04 1.49 6.20
CA ALA A 87 8.68 0.21 6.53
C ALA A 87 8.73 -0.71 5.31
N ILE A 88 9.82 -1.46 5.17
CA ILE A 88 9.98 -2.53 4.19
C ILE A 88 10.40 -3.77 4.96
N GLN A 89 9.65 -4.85 4.82
CA GLN A 89 9.99 -6.17 5.35
C GLN A 89 10.64 -6.97 4.21
N ASP A 90 11.97 -7.00 4.19
CA ASP A 90 12.76 -7.60 3.12
C ASP A 90 13.08 -9.08 3.40
N GLY A 91 12.16 -9.97 3.01
CA GLY A 91 12.25 -11.41 3.21
C GLY A 91 11.42 -11.94 4.38
N GLU A 92 11.15 -13.24 4.37
CA GLU A 92 10.24 -13.89 5.34
C GLU A 92 10.67 -13.69 6.79
N ALA A 93 11.99 -13.75 7.07
CA ALA A 93 12.53 -13.53 8.42
C ALA A 93 12.33 -12.09 8.93
N ALA A 94 12.07 -11.13 8.04
CA ALA A 94 11.74 -9.76 8.37
C ALA A 94 10.22 -9.52 8.45
N GLY A 95 9.39 -10.56 8.31
CA GLY A 95 7.92 -10.47 8.34
C GLY A 95 7.25 -10.34 6.97
N GLN A 96 8.00 -10.48 5.87
CA GLN A 96 7.43 -10.38 4.52
C GLN A 96 6.42 -11.52 4.25
N SER A 97 5.15 -11.17 4.09
CA SER A 97 4.08 -12.14 3.82
C SER A 97 3.76 -12.34 2.33
N VAL A 98 4.12 -11.38 1.48
CA VAL A 98 3.98 -11.46 0.02
C VAL A 98 5.37 -11.32 -0.60
N PRO A 99 5.85 -12.30 -1.38
CA PRO A 99 7.19 -12.29 -1.97
C PRO A 99 7.27 -11.32 -3.16
N HIS A 100 7.05 -10.04 -2.87
CA HIS A 100 7.12 -8.92 -3.77
C HIS A 100 7.48 -7.70 -2.94
N VAL A 101 8.58 -7.01 -3.24
CA VAL A 101 8.98 -5.79 -2.50
C VAL A 101 7.80 -4.83 -2.38
N HIS A 102 7.55 -4.34 -1.17
CA HIS A 102 6.54 -3.33 -0.90
C HIS A 102 6.96 -2.49 0.31
N ALA A 103 6.78 -1.18 0.19
CA ALA A 103 6.91 -0.24 1.29
C ALA A 103 5.53 0.04 1.89
N HIS A 104 5.39 -0.20 3.18
CA HIS A 104 4.25 0.26 3.96
C HIS A 104 4.39 1.75 4.22
N LEU A 105 3.35 2.53 3.92
CA LEU A 105 3.25 3.92 4.34
C LEU A 105 2.02 4.08 5.22
N ILE A 106 2.24 4.55 6.45
CA ILE A 106 1.18 4.73 7.45
C ILE A 106 1.25 6.16 8.00
N PRO A 107 0.37 7.08 7.57
CA PRO A 107 0.35 8.44 8.08
C PRO A 107 -0.01 8.46 9.57
N ARG A 108 0.71 9.29 10.35
CA ARG A 108 0.63 9.35 11.81
C ARG A 108 0.17 10.71 12.30
N ARG A 109 -0.71 10.68 13.30
CA ARG A 109 -1.16 11.84 14.07
C ARG A 109 -0.76 11.66 15.53
N ASP A 110 -0.55 12.76 16.23
CA ASP A 110 -0.27 12.72 17.65
C ASP A 110 -1.42 12.00 18.38
N GLY A 111 -1.08 11.00 19.20
CA GLY A 111 -2.02 10.20 19.98
C GLY A 111 -2.86 9.17 19.21
N ASP A 112 -2.60 8.93 17.91
CA ASP A 112 -3.38 7.99 17.08
C ASP A 112 -3.35 6.52 17.54
N MET A 113 -2.39 6.16 18.39
CA MET A 113 -2.21 4.83 18.95
C MET A 113 -2.39 4.78 20.48
N ASP A 114 -2.77 5.88 21.15
CA ASP A 114 -2.83 5.93 22.62
C ASP A 114 -3.79 4.88 23.19
N ALA A 115 -4.97 4.74 22.58
CA ALA A 115 -5.96 3.73 22.95
C ALA A 115 -5.49 2.28 22.69
N GLN A 116 -4.43 2.09 21.91
CA GLN A 116 -3.87 0.80 21.52
C GLN A 116 -2.63 0.44 22.33
N GLY A 117 -2.15 1.33 23.22
CA GLY A 117 -0.96 1.14 24.04
C GLY A 117 0.25 1.97 23.63
N GLY A 118 0.06 3.00 22.80
CA GLY A 118 1.10 3.96 22.41
C GLY A 118 1.72 3.71 21.04
N GLY A 119 2.58 4.64 20.62
CA GLY A 119 3.12 4.68 19.25
C GLY A 119 3.84 3.43 18.77
N ASP A 120 4.51 2.70 19.67
CA ASP A 120 5.32 1.52 19.35
C ASP A 120 4.48 0.29 18.97
N LYS A 121 3.19 0.28 19.33
CA LYS A 121 2.27 -0.81 18.97
C LYS A 121 2.13 -1.02 17.47
N ILE A 122 2.44 0.00 16.67
CA ILE A 122 2.43 -0.12 15.21
C ILE A 122 3.47 -1.14 14.71
N TYR A 123 4.60 -1.29 15.41
CA TYR A 123 5.65 -2.24 15.03
C TYR A 123 5.22 -3.68 15.34
N GLU A 124 4.63 -3.89 16.53
CA GLU A 124 4.02 -5.18 16.88
C GLU A 124 2.93 -5.58 15.89
N GLN A 125 2.09 -4.62 15.47
CA GLN A 125 1.04 -4.86 14.48
C GLN A 125 1.59 -5.18 13.09
N LEU A 126 2.69 -4.54 12.66
CA LEU A 126 3.36 -4.83 11.40
C LEU A 126 3.98 -6.23 11.36
N GLU A 127 4.51 -6.71 12.49
CA GLU A 127 5.09 -8.06 12.62
C GLU A 127 4.02 -9.15 12.84
N GLY A 128 2.89 -8.79 13.45
CA GLY A 128 1.80 -9.72 13.76
C GLY A 128 0.88 -10.02 12.57
N GLU A 129 -0.16 -10.84 12.83
CA GLU A 129 -1.20 -11.18 11.84
C GLU A 129 -1.87 -9.92 11.26
N GLU A 130 -1.90 -8.87 12.07
CA GLU A 130 -2.48 -7.58 11.77
C GLU A 130 -1.85 -6.89 10.54
N GLY A 131 -0.56 -7.11 10.31
CA GLY A 131 0.24 -6.60 9.21
C GLY A 131 0.41 -7.59 8.06
N ASP A 132 -0.07 -8.82 8.21
CA ASP A 132 0.07 -9.90 7.22
C ASP A 132 -0.82 -9.65 5.98
N VAL A 133 -0.33 -8.83 5.07
CA VAL A 133 -1.01 -8.51 3.82
C VAL A 133 -1.22 -9.75 2.95
N GLY A 134 -0.37 -10.78 3.05
CA GLY A 134 -0.52 -12.02 2.28
C GLY A 134 -1.71 -12.87 2.73
N LYS A 135 -1.90 -13.02 4.05
CA LYS A 135 -3.06 -13.68 4.66
C LYS A 135 -4.33 -12.94 4.28
N HIS A 136 -4.35 -11.62 4.39
CA HIS A 136 -5.51 -10.79 4.04
C HIS A 136 -5.92 -10.95 2.57
N GLN A 137 -4.96 -10.94 1.63
CA GLN A 137 -5.26 -11.13 0.21
C GLN A 137 -5.81 -12.54 -0.09
N LYS A 138 -5.30 -13.58 0.58
CA LYS A 138 -5.81 -14.96 0.44
C LYS A 138 -7.23 -15.10 0.98
N GLU A 139 -7.55 -14.49 2.11
CA GLU A 139 -8.90 -14.46 2.70
C GLU A 139 -9.91 -13.85 1.72
N GLU A 140 -9.59 -12.70 1.13
CA GLU A 140 -10.44 -12.02 0.16
C GLU A 140 -10.63 -12.84 -1.13
N GLU A 141 -9.57 -13.45 -1.68
CA GLU A 141 -9.72 -14.37 -2.82
C GLU A 141 -10.58 -15.60 -2.47
N GLY A 142 -10.43 -16.14 -1.26
CA GLY A 142 -11.20 -17.28 -0.76
C GLY A 142 -12.69 -16.97 -0.61
N VAL A 143 -13.00 -15.76 -0.13
CA VAL A 143 -14.38 -15.22 -0.05
C VAL A 143 -14.96 -15.09 -1.45
N ARG A 144 -14.24 -14.49 -2.41
CA ARG A 144 -14.69 -14.39 -3.81
C ARG A 144 -14.92 -15.73 -4.47
N LYS A 145 -14.11 -16.74 -4.14
CA LYS A 145 -14.22 -18.11 -4.65
C LYS A 145 -15.23 -18.96 -3.86
N GLY A 146 -15.92 -18.40 -2.86
CA GLY A 146 -16.96 -19.05 -2.07
C GLY A 146 -16.48 -20.26 -1.25
N LYS A 147 -15.18 -20.37 -0.95
CA LYS A 147 -14.59 -21.59 -0.38
C LYS A 147 -14.53 -21.63 1.14
N PHE A 148 -14.73 -20.51 1.85
CA PHE A 148 -14.64 -20.47 3.32
C PHE A 148 -15.70 -19.54 3.93
N PRO A 149 -16.36 -19.95 5.04
CA PRO A 149 -17.18 -19.04 5.84
C PRO A 149 -16.31 -17.97 6.52
N LYS A 150 -16.88 -16.79 6.76
CA LYS A 150 -16.22 -15.68 7.49
C LYS A 150 -15.84 -16.14 8.90
N VAL A 151 -14.56 -16.15 9.23
CA VAL A 151 -14.10 -16.27 10.62
C VAL A 151 -14.26 -14.89 11.25
N GLU A 152 -15.11 -14.77 12.29
CA GLU A 152 -15.55 -13.49 12.86
C GLU A 152 -14.64 -12.93 13.97
N ASP A 153 -13.47 -13.53 14.22
CA ASP A 153 -12.65 -13.24 15.42
C ASP A 153 -11.60 -12.11 15.26
N ASP A 154 -11.69 -11.31 14.20
CA ASP A 154 -10.81 -10.15 14.00
C ASP A 154 -11.56 -8.85 14.29
N LYS A 155 -11.05 -8.05 15.23
CA LYS A 155 -11.61 -6.73 15.55
C LYS A 155 -11.54 -5.77 14.35
N ARG A 156 -10.65 -6.03 13.38
CA ARG A 156 -10.54 -5.26 12.13
C ARG A 156 -11.16 -6.04 10.97
N LYS A 157 -12.35 -5.62 10.55
CA LYS A 157 -13.04 -6.20 9.39
C LYS A 157 -12.32 -5.78 8.09
N PRO A 158 -12.10 -6.69 7.12
CA PRO A 158 -11.57 -6.31 5.82
C PRO A 158 -12.51 -5.34 5.11
N ARG A 159 -11.92 -4.37 4.40
CA ARG A 159 -12.68 -3.40 3.62
C ARG A 159 -13.35 -4.09 2.45
N SER A 160 -14.54 -3.62 2.10
CA SER A 160 -15.21 -4.04 0.87
C SER A 160 -14.48 -3.51 -0.36
N MET A 161 -14.69 -4.18 -1.49
CA MET A 161 -14.12 -3.73 -2.76
C MET A 161 -14.58 -2.34 -3.19
N GLU A 162 -15.85 -2.01 -2.95
CA GLU A 162 -16.39 -0.69 -3.24
C GLU A 162 -15.70 0.42 -2.42
N GLU A 163 -15.44 0.16 -1.13
CA GLU A 163 -14.70 1.09 -0.27
C GLU A 163 -13.26 1.29 -0.77
N MET A 164 -12.58 0.20 -1.14
CA MET A 164 -11.22 0.26 -1.67
C MET A 164 -11.16 1.03 -2.99
N GLU A 165 -12.10 0.81 -3.91
CA GLU A 165 -12.15 1.51 -5.20
C GLU A 165 -12.51 3.00 -5.03
N LYS A 166 -13.35 3.33 -4.05
CA LYS A 166 -13.65 4.72 -3.70
C LYS A 166 -12.42 5.43 -3.15
N GLU A 167 -11.70 4.79 -2.23
CA GLU A 167 -10.46 5.34 -1.68
C GLU A 167 -9.36 5.47 -2.73
N ALA A 168 -9.20 4.46 -3.59
CA ALA A 168 -8.23 4.50 -4.67
C ALA A 168 -8.53 5.65 -5.64
N ARG A 169 -9.79 5.86 -6.04
CA ARG A 169 -10.17 7.00 -6.89
C ARG A 169 -9.86 8.34 -6.24
N TRP A 170 -10.24 8.50 -4.97
CA TRP A 170 -9.98 9.73 -4.23
C TRP A 170 -8.47 10.01 -4.08
N LEU A 171 -7.67 9.01 -3.71
CA LEU A 171 -6.23 9.16 -3.60
C LEU A 171 -5.56 9.42 -4.95
N ALA A 172 -6.09 8.88 -6.05
CA ALA A 172 -5.59 9.18 -7.39
C ALA A 172 -5.71 10.68 -7.72
N GLU A 173 -6.88 11.27 -7.43
CA GLU A 173 -7.11 12.71 -7.62
C GLU A 173 -6.18 13.56 -6.75
N GLU A 174 -6.00 13.18 -5.48
CA GLU A 174 -5.15 13.91 -4.54
C GLU A 174 -3.66 13.81 -4.87
N MET A 175 -3.19 12.63 -5.27
CA MET A 175 -1.80 12.40 -5.63
C MET A 175 -1.44 13.10 -6.94
N GLN A 176 -2.39 13.22 -7.88
CA GLN A 176 -2.18 13.97 -9.12
C GLN A 176 -1.94 15.47 -8.85
N LYS A 177 -2.65 16.06 -7.88
CA LYS A 177 -2.43 17.47 -7.47
C LYS A 177 -1.03 17.67 -6.91
N ASP A 178 -0.55 16.74 -6.09
CA ASP A 178 0.79 16.81 -5.51
C ASP A 178 1.89 16.51 -6.52
N ALA A 179 1.69 15.58 -7.46
CA ALA A 179 2.66 15.26 -8.50
C ALA A 179 2.98 16.46 -9.40
N GLN A 180 1.94 17.23 -9.78
CA GLN A 180 2.11 18.45 -10.57
C GLN A 180 2.90 19.53 -9.83
N ASN A 181 2.74 19.63 -8.51
CA ASN A 181 3.49 20.57 -7.69
C ASN A 181 4.92 20.09 -7.44
N PHE A 182 5.12 18.77 -7.32
CA PHE A 182 6.42 18.16 -7.04
C PHE A 182 7.42 18.35 -8.19
N THR A 183 6.96 18.34 -9.44
CA THR A 183 7.81 18.63 -10.61
C THR A 183 8.14 20.11 -10.80
N ASN A 184 7.41 21.00 -10.13
CA ASN A 184 7.54 22.45 -10.27
C ASN A 184 8.36 23.09 -9.14
N GLU A 185 8.76 22.34 -8.13
CA GLU A 185 9.68 22.83 -7.10
C GLU A 185 11.11 22.88 -7.68
N PRO A 186 11.79 24.04 -7.66
CA PRO A 186 13.16 24.10 -8.11
C PRO A 186 14.01 23.21 -7.21
N SER A 187 14.81 22.31 -7.80
CA SER A 187 15.85 21.58 -7.10
C SER A 187 16.77 22.60 -6.43
N SER A 188 16.66 22.71 -5.11
CA SER A 188 17.47 23.57 -4.23
C SER A 188 18.90 23.07 -4.13
#